data_AF-A0A0F9GI82-F1
#
_entry.id   AF-A0A0F9GI82-F1
#
_cell.length_a   1.000
_cell.length_b   1.000
_cell.length_c   1.000
_cell.angle_alpha   90.00
_cell.angle_beta   90.00
_cell.angle_gamma   90.00
#
_symmetry.space_group_name_H-M   'P 1'
#
loop_
_entity.id
_entity.type
_entity.pdbx_description
1 polymer ?
#
loop_
_entity_poly.entity_id
_entity_poly.type
_entity_poly.pdbx_seq_one_letter_code
_entity_poly.pdbx_strand_id
1 'polypeptide(L)'
;MSGLLDLLSSPTGKQLIRGVADQTGNSTDQTGSVLTMALPLLMGAMKKNASTQEGAQGLMSALSNKHDGSILSNLGGLFGGGVDQSVKEDGAGILGHVFGGKQSQVQNALSQKSGLDAGSIATILQVAAPI
;
A
#
# COMPACT_ATOMS: atom_id res chain seq x y z
N MET A 1 20.09 7.70 0.75
CA MET A 1 18.63 7.90 0.81
C MET A 1 17.96 6.57 0.48
N SER A 2 18.15 5.54 1.31
CA SER A 2 17.93 4.15 0.84
C SER A 2 17.00 3.29 1.70
N GLY A 3 16.50 3.78 2.85
CA GLY A 3 15.75 2.92 3.78
C GLY A 3 14.52 2.22 3.18
N LEU A 4 13.81 2.87 2.27
CA LEU A 4 12.55 2.34 1.74
C LEU A 4 12.71 1.49 0.47
N LEU A 5 13.63 1.86 -0.41
CA LEU A 5 13.99 1.03 -1.57
C LEU A 5 14.72 -0.23 -1.14
N ASP A 6 15.53 -0.15 -0.08
CA ASP A 6 16.16 -1.32 0.53
C ASP A 6 15.12 -2.22 1.19
N LEU A 7 14.08 -1.65 1.82
CA LEU A 7 12.95 -2.43 2.34
C LEU A 7 12.18 -3.15 1.23
N LEU A 8 11.88 -2.48 0.12
CA LEU A 8 11.25 -3.13 -1.04
C LEU A 8 12.15 -4.19 -1.68
N SER A 9 13.46 -3.95 -1.68
CA SER A 9 14.46 -4.89 -2.22
C SER A 9 14.80 -6.02 -1.25
N SER A 10 14.37 -5.91 0.01
CA SER A 10 14.55 -6.94 1.03
C SER A 10 13.80 -8.22 0.67
N PRO A 11 14.16 -9.38 1.26
CA PRO A 11 13.40 -10.62 1.06
C PRO A 11 11.90 -10.45 1.32
N THR A 12 11.54 -9.74 2.39
CA THR A 12 10.14 -9.45 2.75
C THR A 12 9.45 -8.55 1.73
N GLY A 13 10.13 -7.49 1.26
CA GLY A 13 9.62 -6.60 0.21
C GLY A 13 9.40 -7.33 -1.12
N LYS A 14 10.32 -8.22 -1.49
CA LYS A 14 10.18 -9.07 -2.70
C LYS A 14 9.04 -10.07 -2.56
N GLN A 15 8.84 -10.66 -1.39
CA GLN A 15 7.69 -11.54 -1.12
C GLN A 15 6.36 -10.78 -1.22
N LEU A 16 6.30 -9.55 -0.69
CA LEU A 16 5.14 -8.68 -0.83
C LEU A 16 4.85 -8.37 -2.30
N ILE A 17 5.86 -7.89 -3.04
CA ILE A 17 5.74 -7.58 -4.47
C ILE A 17 5.21 -8.79 -5.23
N ARG A 18 5.75 -9.99 -4.94
CA ARG A 18 5.32 -11.23 -5.58
C ARG A 18 3.88 -11.60 -5.25
N GLY A 19 3.50 -11.57 -3.98
CA GLY A 19 2.14 -11.92 -3.57
C GLY A 19 1.09 -10.97 -4.12
N VAL A 20 1.38 -9.67 -4.18
CA VAL A 20 0.50 -8.67 -4.78
C VAL A 20 0.44 -8.81 -6.30
N ALA A 21 1.57 -9.08 -6.95
CA ALA A 21 1.63 -9.36 -8.38
C ALA A 21 0.76 -10.58 -8.74
N ASP A 22 0.89 -11.67 -7.98
CA ASP A 22 0.09 -12.89 -8.14
C ASP A 22 -1.42 -12.61 -7.90
N GLN A 23 -1.75 -11.81 -6.88
CA GLN A 23 -3.13 -11.44 -6.55
C GLN A 23 -3.80 -10.56 -7.62
N THR A 24 -3.03 -9.72 -8.32
CA THR A 24 -3.53 -8.80 -9.34
C THR A 24 -3.33 -9.31 -10.77
N GLY A 25 -2.63 -10.44 -10.95
CA GLY A 25 -2.29 -10.98 -12.26
C GLY A 25 -1.26 -10.15 -13.04
N ASN A 26 -0.53 -9.27 -12.36
CA ASN A 26 0.48 -8.38 -12.96
C ASN A 26 1.89 -8.93 -12.76
N SER A 27 2.87 -8.36 -13.48
CA SER A 27 4.26 -8.70 -13.23
C SER A 27 4.79 -8.12 -11.92
N THR A 28 5.77 -8.79 -11.32
CA THR A 28 6.50 -8.28 -10.16
C THR A 28 7.20 -6.95 -10.45
N ASP A 29 7.67 -6.76 -11.68
CA ASP A 29 8.35 -5.54 -12.10
C ASP A 29 7.38 -4.35 -12.16
N GLN A 30 6.20 -4.53 -12.76
CA GLN A 30 5.15 -3.50 -12.78
C GLN A 30 4.68 -3.16 -11.36
N THR A 31 4.45 -4.18 -10.54
CA THR A 31 4.01 -4.03 -9.15
C THR A 31 5.05 -3.30 -8.31
N GLY A 32 6.32 -3.69 -8.41
CA GLY A 32 7.44 -3.03 -7.72
C GLY A 32 7.63 -1.58 -8.17
N SER A 33 7.44 -1.30 -9.46
CA SER A 33 7.45 0.07 -10.00
C SER A 33 6.34 0.92 -9.41
N VAL A 34 5.10 0.39 -9.34
CA VAL A 34 3.97 1.10 -8.69
C VAL A 34 4.28 1.42 -7.24
N LEU A 35 4.76 0.44 -6.46
CA LEU A 35 5.10 0.66 -5.05
C LEU A 35 6.20 1.71 -4.89
N THR A 36 7.23 1.66 -5.73
CA THR A 36 8.31 2.66 -5.74
C THR A 36 7.80 4.08 -6.01
N MET A 37 6.79 4.23 -6.86
CA MET A 37 6.16 5.53 -7.15
C MET A 37 5.13 5.95 -6.10
N ALA A 38 4.40 4.99 -5.53
CA ALA A 38 3.32 5.25 -4.59
C ALA A 38 3.83 5.61 -3.20
N LEU A 39 4.92 4.99 -2.76
CA LEU A 39 5.45 5.18 -1.41
C LEU A 39 5.81 6.64 -1.08
N PRO A 40 6.51 7.41 -1.95
CA PRO A 40 6.72 8.83 -1.73
C PRO A 40 5.42 9.64 -1.62
N LEU A 41 4.39 9.26 -2.39
CA LEU A 41 3.07 9.91 -2.35
C LEU A 41 2.35 9.62 -1.03
N LEU A 42 2.38 8.36 -0.58
CA LEU A 42 1.83 7.93 0.71
C LEU A 42 2.52 8.68 1.85
N MET A 43 3.85 8.77 1.84
CA MET A 43 4.60 9.48 2.88
C MET A 43 4.33 11.00 2.87
N GLY A 44 4.21 11.60 1.69
CA GLY A 44 3.81 13.01 1.56
C GLY A 44 2.40 13.26 2.10
N ALA A 45 1.47 12.36 1.82
CA ALA A 45 0.08 12.43 2.29
C ALA A 45 -0.02 12.20 3.81
N MET A 46 0.68 11.20 4.36
CA MET A 46 0.78 10.97 5.80
C MET A 46 1.39 12.17 6.53
N LYS A 47 2.50 12.72 6.01
CA LYS A 47 3.11 13.94 6.56
C LYS A 47 2.12 15.09 6.58
N LYS A 48 1.35 15.28 5.51
CA LYS A 48 0.32 16.32 5.43
C LYS A 48 -0.75 16.13 6.49
N ASN A 49 -1.26 14.91 6.67
CA ASN A 49 -2.28 14.63 7.68
C ASN A 49 -1.73 14.84 9.09
N ALA A 50 -0.52 14.35 9.36
CA ALA A 50 0.17 14.53 10.64
C ALA A 50 0.56 16.00 10.93
N SER A 51 0.48 16.91 9.95
CA SER A 51 0.76 18.34 10.15
C SER A 51 -0.40 19.11 10.80
N THR A 52 -1.56 18.47 10.98
CA THR A 52 -2.74 19.04 11.64
C THR A 52 -3.19 18.13 12.77
N GLN A 53 -3.80 18.67 13.82
CA GLN A 53 -4.24 17.88 14.97
C GLN A 53 -5.34 16.89 14.58
N GLU A 54 -6.28 17.32 13.73
CA GLU A 54 -7.38 16.51 13.23
C GLU A 54 -6.90 15.42 12.27
N GLY A 55 -5.98 15.77 11.34
CA GLY A 55 -5.40 14.79 10.42
C GLY A 55 -4.51 13.77 11.11
N ALA A 56 -3.79 14.16 12.17
CA ALA A 56 -3.02 13.25 13.00
C ALA A 56 -3.94 12.28 13.76
N GLN A 57 -5.06 12.75 14.30
CA GLN A 57 -6.05 11.90 14.95
C GLN A 57 -6.70 10.91 13.97
N GLY A 58 -7.12 11.39 12.79
CA GLY A 58 -7.67 10.51 11.75
C GLY A 58 -6.68 9.45 11.27
N LEU A 59 -5.41 9.83 11.08
CA LEU A 59 -4.33 8.90 10.76
C LEU A 59 -4.10 7.90 11.90
N MET A 60 -4.08 8.36 13.16
CA MET A 60 -3.91 7.50 14.32
C MET A 60 -5.06 6.51 14.44
N SER A 61 -6.31 6.92 14.21
CA SER A 61 -7.46 6.00 14.20
C SER A 61 -7.36 4.95 13.11
N ALA A 62 -6.84 5.30 11.94
CA ALA A 62 -6.59 4.35 10.86
C ALA A 62 -5.46 3.36 11.22
N LEU A 63 -4.39 3.82 11.90
CA LEU A 63 -3.25 2.98 12.29
C LEU A 63 -3.45 2.17 13.58
N SER A 64 -4.38 2.57 14.45
CA SER A 64 -4.53 1.95 15.78
C SER A 64 -5.17 0.57 15.72
N ASN A 65 -5.82 0.20 14.62
CA ASN A 65 -6.68 -0.98 14.62
C ASN A 65 -5.97 -2.30 14.35
N LYS A 66 -5.01 -2.46 13.42
CA LYS A 66 -4.39 -3.80 13.11
C LYS A 66 -2.97 -3.78 12.50
N HIS A 67 -2.11 -2.86 12.91
CA HIS A 67 -0.79 -2.65 12.25
C HIS A 67 0.40 -2.96 13.16
N ASP A 68 0.39 -4.14 13.78
CA ASP A 68 1.45 -4.60 14.70
C ASP A 68 2.67 -5.23 13.97
N GLY A 69 2.67 -5.24 12.64
CA GLY A 69 3.72 -5.86 11.83
C GLY A 69 3.63 -7.40 11.77
N SER A 70 2.62 -8.03 12.37
CA SER A 70 2.41 -9.48 12.29
C SER A 70 2.12 -9.95 10.86
N ILE A 71 1.51 -9.10 10.03
CA ILE A 71 1.29 -9.35 8.60
C ILE A 71 2.60 -9.60 7.85
N LEU A 72 3.65 -8.82 8.14
CA LEU A 72 4.97 -8.99 7.52
C LEU A 72 5.60 -10.35 7.87
N SER A 73 5.29 -10.87 9.05
CA SER A 73 5.76 -12.18 9.51
C SER A 73 4.98 -13.34 8.88
N ASN A 74 3.79 -13.08 8.34
CA ASN A 74 2.89 -14.11 7.80
C ASN A 74 2.45 -13.85 6.35
N LEU A 75 3.31 -13.26 5.51
CA LEU A 75 3.01 -13.03 4.09
C LEU A 75 2.69 -14.34 3.35
N GLY A 76 3.34 -15.45 3.72
CA GLY A 76 3.04 -16.78 3.15
C GLY A 76 1.59 -17.22 3.42
N GLY A 77 1.08 -16.96 4.62
CA GLY A 77 -0.33 -17.20 4.95
C GLY A 77 -1.28 -16.20 4.29
N LEU A 78 -0.87 -14.93 4.18
CA LEU A 78 -1.64 -13.88 3.53
C LEU A 78 -1.94 -14.18 2.06
N PHE A 79 -0.95 -14.72 1.33
CA PHE A 79 -1.09 -15.00 -0.10
C PHE A 79 -1.47 -16.46 -0.40
N GLY A 80 -1.27 -17.38 0.55
CA GLY A 80 -1.46 -18.82 0.35
C GLY A 80 -2.90 -19.30 0.09
N GLY A 81 -3.90 -18.43 0.31
CA GLY A 81 -5.32 -18.69 0.01
C GLY A 81 -6.02 -17.53 -0.73
N GLY A 82 -5.23 -16.60 -1.27
CA GLY A 82 -5.71 -15.29 -1.69
C GLY A 82 -5.69 -14.28 -0.54
N VAL A 83 -5.51 -13.00 -0.88
CA VAL A 83 -5.45 -11.93 0.12
C VAL A 83 -6.79 -11.81 0.85
N ASP A 84 -6.73 -11.93 2.17
CA ASP A 84 -7.88 -11.80 3.07
C ASP A 84 -8.63 -10.49 2.82
N GLN A 85 -9.95 -10.58 2.79
CA GLN A 85 -10.83 -9.45 2.53
C GLN A 85 -10.66 -8.35 3.60
N SER A 86 -10.42 -8.76 4.86
CA SER A 86 -10.16 -7.82 5.96
C SER A 86 -8.93 -6.94 5.71
N VAL A 87 -7.86 -7.50 5.14
CA VAL A 87 -6.64 -6.75 4.80
C VAL A 87 -6.90 -5.73 3.70
N LYS A 88 -7.73 -6.08 2.71
CA LYS A 88 -8.10 -5.15 1.63
C LYS A 88 -8.97 -4.00 2.16
N GLU A 89 -9.91 -4.31 3.05
CA GLU A 89 -10.79 -3.32 3.68
C GLU A 89 -10.01 -2.37 4.59
N ASP A 90 -9.12 -2.90 5.42
CA ASP A 90 -8.21 -2.11 6.26
C ASP A 90 -7.34 -1.19 5.42
N GLY A 91 -6.73 -1.74 4.36
CA GLY A 91 -5.95 -0.97 3.39
C GLY A 91 -6.75 0.14 2.73
N ALA A 92 -7.99 -0.13 2.32
CA ALA A 92 -8.87 0.88 1.73
C ALA A 92 -9.21 2.00 2.72
N GLY A 93 -9.46 1.67 3.98
CA GLY A 93 -9.68 2.64 5.06
C GLY A 93 -8.48 3.55 5.27
N ILE A 94 -7.27 2.97 5.36
CA ILE A 94 -6.02 3.74 5.50
C ILE A 94 -5.83 4.68 4.31
N LEU A 95 -5.98 4.19 3.08
CA LEU A 95 -5.82 5.01 1.89
C LEU A 95 -6.86 6.15 1.85
N GLY A 96 -8.08 5.88 2.31
CA GLY A 96 -9.13 6.89 2.44
C GLY A 96 -8.76 7.99 3.44
N HIS A 97 -8.14 7.65 4.57
CA HIS A 97 -7.64 8.65 5.52
C HIS A 97 -6.38 9.36 5.01
N VAL A 98 -5.43 8.62 4.44
CA VAL A 98 -4.13 9.13 3.98
C VAL A 98 -4.33 10.07 2.79
N PHE A 99 -5.01 9.61 1.74
CA PHE A 99 -5.21 10.41 0.53
C PHE A 99 -6.48 11.26 0.56
N GLY A 100 -7.45 10.97 1.43
CA GLY A 100 -8.72 11.68 1.46
C GLY A 100 -9.41 11.61 0.09
N GLY A 101 -9.99 12.74 -0.33
CA GLY A 101 -10.58 12.90 -1.66
C GLY A 101 -9.59 12.79 -2.85
N LYS A 102 -8.30 12.61 -2.61
CA LYS A 102 -7.27 12.51 -3.66
C LYS A 102 -6.94 11.07 -4.06
N GLN A 103 -7.51 10.06 -3.41
CA GLN A 103 -7.18 8.66 -3.69
C GLN A 103 -7.36 8.30 -5.16
N SER A 104 -8.49 8.66 -5.77
CA SER A 104 -8.75 8.42 -7.20
C SER A 104 -7.75 9.14 -8.11
N GLN A 105 -7.33 10.36 -7.74
CA GLN A 105 -6.34 11.11 -8.51
C GLN A 105 -4.97 10.43 -8.47
N VAL A 106 -4.55 9.94 -7.29
CA VAL A 106 -3.30 9.19 -7.13
C VAL A 106 -3.35 7.88 -7.91
N GLN A 107 -4.46 7.14 -7.81
CA GLN A 107 -4.64 5.88 -8.54
C GLN A 107 -4.55 6.09 -10.06
N ASN A 108 -5.23 7.13 -10.59
CA ASN A 108 -5.18 7.46 -12.01
C ASN A 108 -3.77 7.89 -12.46
N ALA A 109 -3.08 8.71 -11.66
CA ALA A 109 -1.72 9.14 -11.98
C ALA A 109 -0.74 7.97 -12.00
N LEU A 110 -0.86 7.04 -11.05
CA LEU A 110 -0.06 5.82 -11.04
C LEU A 110 -0.42 4.91 -12.22
N SER A 111 -1.71 4.81 -12.59
CA SER A 111 -2.20 3.96 -13.68
C SER A 111 -1.63 4.40 -15.02
N GLN A 112 -1.67 5.70 -15.29
CA GLN A 112 -1.07 6.28 -16.50
C GLN A 112 0.44 6.05 -16.58
N LYS A 113 1.13 5.99 -15.44
CA LYS A 113 2.58 5.89 -15.38
C LYS A 113 3.10 4.46 -15.35
N SER A 114 2.37 3.53 -14.74
CA SER A 114 2.73 2.11 -14.67
C SER A 114 2.16 1.28 -15.83
N GLY A 115 1.13 1.78 -16.52
CA GLY A 115 0.38 1.04 -17.53
C GLY A 115 -0.56 -0.01 -16.95
N LEU A 116 -0.73 -0.06 -15.61
CA LEU A 116 -1.70 -0.93 -14.95
C LEU A 116 -3.07 -0.26 -14.89
N ASP A 117 -4.14 -1.06 -14.89
CA ASP A 117 -5.49 -0.53 -14.68
C ASP A 117 -5.68 -0.01 -13.24
N ALA A 118 -6.64 0.89 -13.06
CA ALA A 118 -6.89 1.53 -11.77
C ALA A 118 -7.30 0.53 -10.66
N GLY A 119 -7.92 -0.60 -11.00
CA GLY A 119 -8.31 -1.64 -10.06
C GLY A 119 -7.11 -2.43 -9.54
N SER A 120 -6.17 -2.79 -10.43
CA SER A 120 -4.88 -3.36 -10.06
C SER A 120 -4.12 -2.43 -9.13
N ILE A 121 -4.06 -1.13 -9.44
CA ILE A 121 -3.40 -0.15 -8.57
C ILE A 121 -4.10 -0.02 -7.23
N ALA A 122 -5.43 0.04 -7.21
CA ALA A 122 -6.19 0.07 -5.97
C ALA A 122 -5.83 -1.12 -5.08
N THR A 123 -5.79 -2.32 -5.66
CA THR A 123 -5.42 -3.56 -4.94
C THR A 123 -3.99 -3.51 -4.45
N ILE A 124 -3.03 -3.10 -5.29
CA ILE A 124 -1.61 -2.96 -4.90
C ILE A 124 -1.47 -2.04 -3.69
N LEU A 125 -2.11 -0.87 -3.73
CA LEU A 125 -2.06 0.10 -2.64
C LEU A 125 -2.76 -0.42 -1.38
N GLN A 126 -3.90 -1.10 -1.52
CA GLN A 126 -4.66 -1.63 -0.38
C GLN A 126 -3.87 -2.71 0.36
N VAL A 127 -3.20 -3.59 -0.37
CA VAL A 127 -2.39 -4.64 0.27
C VAL A 127 -1.11 -4.06 0.87
N ALA A 128 -0.54 -3.02 0.28
CA ALA A 128 0.70 -2.41 0.77
C ALA A 128 0.51 -1.40 1.91
N ALA A 129 -0.66 -0.75 2.02
CA ALA A 129 -0.93 0.26 3.06
C ALA A 129 -0.89 -0.24 4.52
N PRO A 130 -1.38 -1.44 4.87
CA PRO A 130 -1.42 -1.92 6.25
C PRO A 130 -0.11 -2.58 6.75
N ILE A 131 0.94 -2.60 5.91
CA ILE A 131 2.19 -3.33 6.09
C ILE A 131 3.31 -2.39 6.55
#